data_AF-A0A0F9VRV0-F1
#
_entry.id   AF-A0A0F9VRV0-F1
#
_cell.length_a   1.000
_cell.length_b   1.000
_cell.length_c   1.000
_cell.angle_alpha   90.00
_cell.angle_beta   90.00
_cell.angle_gamma   90.00
#
_symmetry.space_group_name_H-M   'P 1'
#
loop_
_entity.id
_entity.type
_entity.pdbx_description
1 polymer ?
#
loop_
_entity_poly.entity_id
_entity_poly.type
_entity_poly.pdbx_seq_one_letter_code
_entity_poly.pdbx_strand_id
1 'polypeptide(L)'
;MTFKSDIQIAREASKRPIQEIGQKLGISSDDLLPYGHDKAKVSQKFINSVQERPDGKLILVTAINPTPAGEGKTTTTVGLGDGLNRIGKNAAVCIREASLGPNFGMKGGAAGGGYAQIVPMEEMNLHFTGDFHAITSAHNLLSAMIDNHIYWGNALEIDLRRVVWRRVVDMNDRALRQITASLGGVSNGFPRETGSTSPWRPKSWRSCASRAT
;
A
#
# COMPACT_ATOMS: atom_id res chain seq x y z
N MET A 1 -32.89 -15.07 -5.33
CA MET A 1 -31.87 -15.26 -4.27
C MET A 1 -31.38 -13.89 -3.85
N THR A 2 -31.53 -13.53 -2.58
CA THR A 2 -31.06 -12.24 -2.05
C THR A 2 -29.58 -12.38 -1.68
N PHE A 3 -28.70 -11.88 -2.54
CA PHE A 3 -27.27 -11.85 -2.23
C PHE A 3 -26.96 -10.63 -1.35
N LYS A 4 -26.25 -10.85 -0.24
CA LYS A 4 -25.71 -9.75 0.57
C LYS A 4 -24.62 -9.05 -0.22
N SER A 5 -24.51 -7.73 -0.05
CA SER A 5 -23.38 -6.98 -0.62
C SER A 5 -22.09 -7.29 0.14
N ASP A 6 -20.93 -7.10 -0.49
CA ASP A 6 -19.62 -7.37 0.12
C ASP A 6 -19.45 -6.65 1.47
N ILE A 7 -19.89 -5.39 1.53
CA ILE A 7 -19.82 -4.57 2.75
C ILE A 7 -20.72 -5.11 3.88
N GLN A 8 -21.90 -5.66 3.54
CA GLN A 8 -22.78 -6.29 4.54
C GLN A 8 -22.11 -7.53 5.12
N ILE A 9 -21.52 -8.37 4.26
CA ILE A 9 -20.78 -9.57 4.70
C ILE A 9 -19.59 -9.16 5.57
N ALA A 10 -18.87 -8.09 5.20
CA ALA A 10 -17.71 -7.60 5.95
C ALA A 10 -18.08 -7.08 7.36
N ARG A 11 -19.21 -6.37 7.48
CA ARG A 11 -19.70 -5.82 8.76
C ARG A 11 -20.26 -6.89 9.69
N GLU A 12 -20.85 -7.95 9.14
CA GLU A 12 -21.36 -9.08 9.93
C GLU A 12 -20.27 -10.07 10.34
N ALA A 13 -19.05 -9.95 9.80
CA ALA A 13 -17.97 -10.87 10.08
C ALA A 13 -17.55 -10.81 11.57
N SER A 14 -17.53 -11.98 12.22
CA SER A 14 -16.97 -12.11 13.57
C SER A 14 -15.45 -12.10 13.51
N LYS A 15 -14.87 -10.92 13.71
CA LYS A 15 -13.42 -10.70 13.70
C LYS A 15 -12.81 -11.26 14.98
N ARG A 16 -11.76 -12.05 14.85
CA ARG A 16 -10.93 -12.47 15.98
C ARG A 16 -9.90 -11.39 16.32
N PRO A 17 -9.53 -11.23 17.60
CA PRO A 17 -8.40 -10.41 17.99
C PRO A 17 -7.13 -10.79 17.21
N ILE A 18 -6.38 -9.79 16.76
CA ILE A 18 -5.17 -10.02 15.96
C ILE A 18 -4.10 -10.83 16.71
N GLN A 19 -4.11 -10.77 18.04
CA GLN A 19 -3.24 -11.54 18.91
C GLN A 19 -3.50 -13.05 18.78
N GLU A 20 -4.77 -13.48 18.65
CA GLU A 20 -5.11 -14.89 18.43
C GLU A 20 -4.62 -15.37 17.06
N ILE A 21 -4.69 -14.50 16.05
CA ILE A 21 -4.17 -14.79 14.70
C ILE A 21 -2.65 -14.92 14.75
N GLY A 22 -1.97 -14.02 15.47
CA GLY A 22 -0.53 -14.08 15.68
C GLY A 22 -0.08 -15.36 16.37
N GLN A 23 -0.78 -15.79 17.42
CA GLN A 23 -0.50 -17.06 18.11
C GLN A 23 -0.61 -18.26 17.17
N LYS A 24 -1.63 -18.32 16.29
CA LYS A 24 -1.76 -19.37 15.27
C LYS A 24 -0.54 -19.42 14.33
N LEU A 25 0.10 -18.30 14.09
CA LEU A 25 1.31 -18.16 13.25
C LEU A 25 2.61 -18.26 14.05
N GLY A 26 2.55 -18.49 15.37
CA GLY A 26 3.73 -18.55 16.23
C GLY A 26 4.40 -17.19 16.46
N ILE A 27 3.63 -16.10 16.38
CA ILE A 27 4.08 -14.73 16.66
C ILE A 27 3.61 -14.35 18.08
N SER A 28 4.55 -13.98 18.95
CA SER A 28 4.24 -13.52 20.31
C SER A 28 3.48 -12.19 20.28
N SER A 29 2.65 -11.93 21.29
CA SER A 29 1.98 -10.63 21.47
C SER A 29 2.97 -9.47 21.58
N ASP A 30 4.16 -9.72 22.13
CA ASP A 30 5.20 -8.69 22.30
C ASP A 30 5.79 -8.23 20.95
N ASP A 31 5.67 -9.07 19.92
CA ASP A 31 6.13 -8.80 18.56
C ASP A 31 5.00 -8.30 17.64
N LEU A 32 3.80 -8.10 18.19
CA LEU A 32 2.66 -7.51 17.50
C LEU A 32 2.41 -6.11 18.03
N LEU A 33 2.61 -5.10 17.19
CA LEU A 33 2.28 -3.71 17.48
C LEU A 33 0.83 -3.45 17.03
N PRO A 34 -0.16 -3.44 17.94
CA PRO A 34 -1.56 -3.43 17.55
C PRO A 34 -2.01 -2.04 17.08
N TYR A 35 -2.86 -2.03 16.06
CA TYR A 35 -3.59 -0.86 15.61
C TYR A 35 -5.08 -1.15 15.86
N GLY A 36 -5.55 -0.93 17.08
CA GLY A 36 -6.84 -1.46 17.52
C GLY A 36 -6.76 -2.97 17.79
N HIS A 37 -7.88 -3.68 17.64
CA HIS A 37 -7.99 -5.07 18.07
C HIS A 37 -7.83 -6.10 16.94
N ASP A 38 -7.96 -5.71 15.68
CA ASP A 38 -8.09 -6.62 14.53
C ASP A 38 -6.95 -6.47 13.50
N LYS A 39 -5.95 -5.65 13.78
CA LYS A 39 -4.77 -5.45 12.92
C LYS A 39 -3.54 -5.06 13.74
N ALA A 40 -2.36 -5.43 13.25
CA ALA A 40 -1.08 -5.17 13.91
C ALA A 40 0.05 -5.11 12.88
N LYS A 41 1.13 -4.41 13.23
CA LYS A 41 2.43 -4.56 12.56
C LYS A 41 3.25 -5.62 13.28
N VAL A 42 4.07 -6.36 12.54
CA VAL A 42 5.01 -7.32 13.11
C VAL A 42 6.35 -6.62 13.37
N SER A 43 6.95 -6.89 14.53
CA SER A 43 8.21 -6.27 14.94
C SER A 43 9.37 -6.68 14.01
N GLN A 44 10.32 -5.77 13.76
CA GLN A 44 11.52 -6.09 13.00
C GLN A 44 12.36 -7.17 13.70
N LYS A 45 12.34 -7.20 15.03
CA LYS A 45 13.03 -8.20 15.85
C LYS A 45 12.54 -9.62 15.50
N PHE A 46 11.23 -9.82 15.43
CA PHE A 46 10.65 -11.10 15.05
C PHE A 46 11.02 -11.48 13.61
N ILE A 47 10.90 -10.55 12.66
CA ILE A 47 11.25 -10.77 11.25
C ILE A 47 12.71 -11.23 11.14
N ASN A 48 13.63 -10.60 11.87
CA ASN A 48 15.05 -10.99 11.88
C ASN A 48 15.26 -12.38 12.51
N SER A 49 14.51 -12.72 13.55
CA SER A 49 14.64 -14.02 14.25
C SER A 49 14.23 -15.23 13.42
N VAL A 50 13.46 -15.02 12.34
CA VAL A 50 12.93 -16.11 11.50
C VAL A 50 13.69 -16.30 10.19
N GLN A 51 14.71 -15.48 9.89
CA GLN A 51 15.43 -15.50 8.61
C GLN A 51 16.17 -16.82 8.33
N GLU A 52 16.56 -17.56 9.37
CA GLU A 52 17.26 -18.85 9.22
C GLU A 52 16.29 -20.05 9.10
N ARG A 53 14.97 -19.82 9.23
CA ARG A 53 13.98 -20.89 9.10
C ARG A 53 13.86 -21.31 7.63
N PRO A 54 13.59 -22.60 7.36
CA PRO A 54 13.33 -23.05 6.00
C PRO A 54 12.08 -22.37 5.43
N ASP A 55 12.15 -21.96 4.17
CA ASP A 55 11.02 -21.36 3.48
C ASP A 55 9.85 -22.34 3.32
N GLY A 56 8.64 -21.78 3.43
CA GLY A 56 7.41 -22.50 3.11
C GLY A 56 7.21 -22.69 1.61
N LYS A 57 6.05 -23.21 1.22
CA LYS A 57 5.66 -23.30 -0.20
C LYS A 57 5.08 -21.96 -0.66
N LEU A 58 5.69 -21.35 -1.68
CA LEU A 58 5.19 -20.14 -2.32
C LEU A 58 4.21 -20.51 -3.44
N ILE A 59 2.97 -20.04 -3.32
CA ILE A 59 1.92 -20.22 -4.35
C ILE A 59 1.56 -18.85 -4.92
N LEU A 60 1.89 -18.63 -6.19
CA LEU A 60 1.57 -17.38 -6.90
C LEU A 60 0.23 -17.52 -7.62
N VAL A 61 -0.72 -16.64 -7.27
CA VAL A 61 -2.01 -16.53 -7.97
C VAL A 61 -1.91 -15.47 -9.06
N THR A 62 -2.11 -15.88 -10.31
CA THR A 62 -2.16 -15.00 -11.49
C THR A 62 -3.51 -15.10 -12.19
N ALA A 63 -3.77 -14.21 -13.14
CA ALA A 63 -4.97 -14.20 -13.96
C ALA A 63 -4.62 -13.87 -15.42
N ILE A 64 -5.55 -14.17 -16.32
CA ILE A 64 -5.50 -13.73 -17.72
C ILE A 64 -5.55 -12.20 -17.82
N ASN A 65 -5.41 -11.69 -19.05
CA ASN A 65 -5.52 -10.26 -19.32
C ASN A 65 -6.85 -9.70 -18.78
N PRO A 66 -6.84 -8.57 -18.06
CA PRO A 66 -8.06 -8.01 -17.49
C PRO A 66 -9.10 -7.68 -18.55
N THR A 67 -10.33 -8.07 -18.27
CA THR A 67 -11.54 -7.84 -19.06
C THR A 67 -12.55 -7.07 -18.20
N PRO A 68 -13.52 -6.37 -18.81
CA PRO A 68 -14.56 -5.68 -18.06
C PRO A 68 -15.42 -6.59 -17.15
N ALA A 69 -15.43 -7.91 -17.42
CA ALA A 69 -16.18 -8.88 -16.64
C ALA A 69 -15.60 -9.12 -15.23
N GLY A 70 -14.30 -8.85 -15.03
CA GLY A 70 -13.61 -9.06 -13.77
C GLY A 70 -13.24 -10.52 -13.51
N GLU A 71 -11.99 -10.75 -13.12
CA GLU A 71 -11.39 -12.09 -13.05
C GLU A 71 -11.38 -12.66 -11.63
N GLY A 72 -11.72 -11.85 -10.62
CA GLY A 72 -11.81 -12.32 -9.24
C GLY A 72 -10.48 -12.72 -8.59
N LYS A 73 -9.32 -12.32 -9.13
CA LYS A 73 -7.99 -12.75 -8.66
C LYS A 73 -7.80 -12.65 -7.14
N THR A 74 -8.16 -11.53 -6.53
CA THR A 74 -8.01 -11.36 -5.08
C THR A 74 -8.96 -12.29 -4.31
N THR A 75 -10.21 -12.42 -4.78
CA THR A 75 -11.19 -13.36 -4.22
C THR A 75 -10.68 -14.80 -4.26
N THR A 76 -10.09 -15.23 -5.38
CA THR A 76 -9.46 -16.55 -5.51
C THR A 76 -8.27 -16.70 -4.56
N THR A 77 -7.47 -15.66 -4.37
CA THR A 77 -6.30 -15.69 -3.47
C THR A 77 -6.73 -15.90 -2.01
N VAL A 78 -7.74 -15.15 -1.56
CA VAL A 78 -8.28 -15.29 -0.19
C VAL A 78 -8.95 -16.66 -0.02
N GLY A 79 -9.82 -17.04 -0.97
CA GLY A 79 -10.52 -18.32 -0.92
C GLY A 79 -9.60 -19.54 -0.96
N LEU A 80 -8.48 -19.47 -1.69
CA LEU A 80 -7.44 -20.50 -1.67
C LEU A 80 -6.78 -20.60 -0.29
N GLY A 81 -6.47 -19.47 0.34
CA GLY A 81 -5.93 -19.43 1.70
C GLY A 81 -6.88 -20.06 2.73
N ASP A 82 -8.17 -19.71 2.65
CA ASP A 82 -9.21 -20.29 3.51
C ASP A 82 -9.35 -21.79 3.28
N GLY A 83 -9.36 -22.23 2.01
CA GLY A 83 -9.42 -23.64 1.63
C GLY A 83 -8.24 -24.46 2.16
N LEU A 84 -7.01 -23.94 2.02
CA LEU A 84 -5.79 -24.56 2.55
C LEU A 84 -5.84 -24.71 4.07
N ASN A 85 -6.31 -23.69 4.77
CA ASN A 85 -6.50 -23.75 6.22
C ASN A 85 -7.57 -24.78 6.61
N ARG A 86 -8.67 -24.88 5.84
CA ARG A 86 -9.75 -25.85 6.10
C ARG A 86 -9.29 -27.30 5.95
N ILE A 87 -8.35 -27.59 5.05
CA ILE A 87 -7.75 -28.93 4.90
C ILE A 87 -6.56 -29.18 5.84
N GLY A 88 -6.35 -28.31 6.83
CA GLY A 88 -5.35 -28.48 7.88
C GLY A 88 -3.93 -28.01 7.52
N LYS A 89 -3.74 -27.23 6.46
CA LYS A 89 -2.45 -26.60 6.15
C LYS A 89 -2.32 -25.26 6.88
N ASN A 90 -1.14 -24.97 7.42
CA ASN A 90 -0.84 -23.63 7.93
C ASN A 90 -0.49 -22.71 6.75
N ALA A 91 -1.45 -21.88 6.33
CA ALA A 91 -1.31 -21.01 5.18
C ALA A 91 -1.67 -19.56 5.54
N ALA A 92 -0.90 -18.62 4.99
CA ALA A 92 -1.14 -17.19 5.07
C ALA A 92 -1.27 -16.61 3.66
N VAL A 93 -2.00 -15.51 3.54
CA VAL A 93 -2.23 -14.81 2.26
C VAL A 93 -1.58 -13.44 2.35
N CYS A 94 -0.86 -13.06 1.28
CA CYS A 94 -0.26 -11.74 1.14
C CYS A 94 -0.95 -11.00 -0.02
N ILE A 95 -1.49 -9.81 0.26
CA ILE A 95 -2.10 -8.93 -0.73
C ILE A 95 -1.49 -7.53 -0.64
N ARG A 96 -1.70 -6.73 -1.68
CA ARG A 96 -1.27 -5.32 -1.70
C ARG A 96 -2.30 -4.44 -1.02
N GLU A 97 -1.82 -3.44 -0.28
CA GLU A 97 -2.67 -2.36 0.23
C GLU A 97 -3.31 -1.57 -0.92
N ALA A 98 -4.55 -1.13 -0.69
CA ALA A 98 -5.32 -0.35 -1.65
C ALA A 98 -4.95 1.13 -1.52
N SER A 99 -4.72 1.82 -2.64
CA SER A 99 -4.58 3.28 -2.65
C SER A 99 -5.90 3.93 -2.25
N LEU A 100 -5.84 5.02 -1.50
CA LEU A 100 -7.00 5.77 -1.01
C LEU A 100 -7.76 6.44 -2.16
N GLY A 101 -7.05 7.05 -3.11
CA GLY A 101 -7.63 7.83 -4.20
C GLY A 101 -8.73 7.11 -4.99
N PRO A 102 -8.50 5.88 -5.51
CA PRO A 102 -9.50 5.09 -6.24
C PRO A 102 -10.83 4.88 -5.53
N ASN A 103 -10.84 4.79 -4.20
CA ASN A 103 -12.05 4.57 -3.40
C ASN A 103 -13.05 5.72 -3.50
N PHE A 104 -12.58 6.94 -3.77
CA PHE A 104 -13.41 8.13 -4.00
C PHE A 104 -13.65 8.42 -5.50
N GLY A 105 -13.25 7.48 -6.36
CA GLY A 105 -13.46 7.55 -7.81
C GLY A 105 -14.42 6.48 -8.28
N MET A 106 -13.89 5.47 -9.00
CA MET A 106 -14.70 4.40 -9.61
C MET A 106 -14.46 3.00 -9.03
N LYS A 107 -13.52 2.80 -8.11
CA LYS A 107 -13.16 1.45 -7.60
C LYS A 107 -13.07 1.46 -6.08
N GLY A 108 -14.03 0.82 -5.41
CA GLY A 108 -14.17 0.83 -3.94
C GLY A 108 -13.84 -0.47 -3.21
N GLY A 109 -13.17 -1.46 -3.84
CA GLY A 109 -12.94 -2.75 -3.19
C GLY A 109 -11.70 -3.46 -3.71
N ALA A 110 -10.67 -3.57 -2.86
CA ALA A 110 -9.42 -4.26 -3.20
C ALA A 110 -9.19 -5.54 -2.37
N ALA A 111 -10.08 -5.85 -1.43
CA ALA A 111 -9.90 -6.88 -0.40
C ALA A 111 -10.47 -8.26 -0.75
N GLY A 112 -10.82 -8.53 -2.01
CA GLY A 112 -11.59 -9.72 -2.39
C GLY A 112 -13.06 -9.39 -2.63
N GLY A 113 -13.94 -10.39 -2.48
CA GLY A 113 -15.38 -10.21 -2.71
C GLY A 113 -16.20 -11.42 -2.23
N GLY A 114 -17.49 -11.19 -1.93
CA GLY A 114 -18.36 -12.18 -1.32
C GLY A 114 -17.84 -12.65 0.05
N TYR A 115 -17.85 -13.97 0.26
CA TYR A 115 -17.37 -14.60 1.51
C TYR A 115 -15.85 -14.81 1.57
N ALA A 116 -15.13 -14.51 0.49
CA ALA A 116 -13.67 -14.60 0.43
C ALA A 116 -13.08 -13.18 0.36
N GLN A 117 -12.97 -12.55 1.53
CA GLN A 117 -12.51 -11.17 1.67
C GLN A 117 -11.63 -10.98 2.91
N ILE A 118 -10.74 -9.99 2.85
CA ILE A 118 -9.97 -9.53 4.00
C ILE A 118 -10.76 -8.44 4.73
N VAL A 119 -10.80 -8.54 6.06
CA VAL A 119 -11.46 -7.58 6.96
C VAL A 119 -10.45 -7.05 7.99
N PRO A 120 -10.56 -5.78 8.45
CA PRO A 120 -11.62 -4.81 8.16
C PRO A 120 -11.47 -4.09 6.80
N MET A 121 -12.47 -4.25 5.92
CA MET A 121 -12.43 -3.72 4.54
C MET A 121 -12.39 -2.20 4.48
N GLU A 122 -13.19 -1.52 5.30
CA GLU A 122 -13.28 -0.05 5.31
C GLU A 122 -11.95 0.60 5.69
N GLU A 123 -11.29 0.07 6.72
CA GLU A 123 -10.00 0.59 7.17
C GLU A 123 -8.89 0.32 6.16
N MET A 124 -8.87 -0.86 5.53
CA MET A 124 -7.90 -1.22 4.49
C MET A 124 -8.03 -0.34 3.24
N ASN A 125 -9.22 0.19 2.95
CA ASN A 125 -9.46 1.09 1.83
C ASN A 125 -9.18 2.57 2.16
N LEU A 126 -8.95 2.92 3.43
CA LEU A 126 -8.73 4.30 3.87
C LEU A 126 -7.27 4.50 4.31
N HIS A 127 -7.05 4.69 5.61
CA HIS A 127 -5.73 5.00 6.15
C HIS A 127 -4.95 3.78 6.60
N PHE A 128 -5.64 2.64 6.74
CA PHE A 128 -5.13 1.38 7.24
C PHE A 128 -4.18 1.55 8.44
N THR A 129 -2.88 1.30 8.26
CA THR A 129 -1.86 1.49 9.32
C THR A 129 -0.93 2.67 9.06
N GLY A 130 -1.23 3.51 8.05
CA GLY A 130 -0.52 4.74 7.73
C GLY A 130 0.67 4.58 6.79
N ASP A 131 0.83 3.44 6.12
CA ASP A 131 2.00 3.16 5.28
C ASP A 131 2.10 4.10 4.08
N PHE A 132 1.00 4.36 3.39
CA PHE A 132 1.01 5.36 2.31
C PHE A 132 1.22 6.79 2.78
N HIS A 133 0.84 7.13 4.01
CA HIS A 133 1.14 8.43 4.60
C HIS A 133 2.64 8.58 4.88
N ALA A 134 3.28 7.52 5.41
CA ALA A 134 4.71 7.47 5.63
C ALA A 134 5.50 7.59 4.31
N ILE A 135 5.11 6.84 3.28
CA ILE A 135 5.71 6.91 1.93
C ILE A 135 5.53 8.31 1.34
N THR A 136 4.33 8.88 1.43
CA THR A 136 4.03 10.23 0.92
C THR A 136 4.89 11.28 1.61
N SER A 137 5.02 11.20 2.93
CA SER A 137 5.79 12.14 3.74
C SER A 137 7.28 12.07 3.40
N ALA A 138 7.86 10.87 3.34
CA ALA A 138 9.27 10.68 2.99
C ALA A 138 9.57 11.17 1.56
N HIS A 139 8.69 10.86 0.61
CA HIS A 139 8.87 11.24 -0.80
C HIS A 139 8.79 12.76 -1.01
N ASN A 140 7.84 13.41 -0.33
CA ASN A 140 7.68 14.87 -0.40
C ASN A 140 8.75 15.60 0.40
N LEU A 141 9.27 15.03 1.49
CA LEU A 141 10.43 15.55 2.20
C LEU A 141 11.65 15.64 1.28
N LEU A 142 11.94 14.59 0.50
CA LEU A 142 13.03 14.66 -0.48
C LEU A 142 12.80 15.75 -1.54
N SER A 143 11.57 15.93 -2.01
CA SER A 143 11.23 17.01 -2.93
C SER A 143 11.48 18.39 -2.32
N ALA A 144 11.11 18.57 -1.04
CA ALA A 144 11.34 19.80 -0.29
C ALA A 144 12.85 20.05 -0.09
N MET A 145 13.63 19.02 0.22
CA MET A 145 15.08 19.12 0.38
C MET A 145 15.78 19.51 -0.94
N ILE A 146 15.34 18.98 -2.08
CA ILE A 146 15.87 19.37 -3.41
C ILE A 146 15.61 20.86 -3.67
N ASP A 147 14.37 21.30 -3.49
CA ASP A 147 14.02 22.71 -3.73
C ASP A 147 14.75 23.65 -2.73
N ASN A 148 14.92 23.22 -1.48
CA ASN A 148 15.67 23.96 -0.46
C ASN A 148 17.18 24.03 -0.77
N HIS A 149 17.78 22.95 -1.27
CA HIS A 149 19.18 22.94 -1.70
C HIS A 149 19.43 23.92 -2.86
N ILE A 150 18.51 23.97 -3.81
CA ILE A 150 18.56 24.91 -4.94
C ILE A 150 18.42 26.35 -4.42
N TYR A 151 17.52 26.59 -3.46
CA TYR A 151 17.33 27.90 -2.84
C TYR A 151 18.61 28.41 -2.14
N TRP A 152 19.26 27.55 -1.35
CA TRP A 152 20.47 27.90 -0.59
C TRP A 152 21.77 27.72 -1.38
N GLY A 153 21.83 28.34 -2.56
CA GLY A 153 23.06 28.49 -3.34
C GLY A 153 23.37 27.33 -4.29
N ASN A 154 22.55 26.29 -4.36
CA ASN A 154 22.64 25.21 -5.36
C ASN A 154 24.07 24.69 -5.58
N ALA A 155 24.79 24.36 -4.51
CA ALA A 155 26.21 23.96 -4.58
C ALA A 155 26.49 22.70 -5.42
N LEU A 156 25.44 21.94 -5.76
CA LEU A 156 25.52 20.74 -6.62
C LEU A 156 25.16 21.04 -8.08
N GLU A 157 24.95 22.31 -8.43
CA GLU A 157 24.64 22.78 -9.77
C GLU A 157 23.47 22.03 -10.43
N ILE A 158 22.43 21.76 -9.64
CA ILE A 158 21.24 21.04 -10.12
C ILE A 158 20.54 21.88 -11.19
N ASP A 159 20.42 21.33 -12.40
CA ASP A 159 19.58 21.91 -13.46
C ASP A 159 18.10 21.66 -13.13
N LEU A 160 17.37 22.74 -12.82
CA LEU A 160 15.96 22.71 -12.42
C LEU A 160 15.06 22.04 -13.46
N ARG A 161 15.42 22.10 -14.74
CA ARG A 161 14.65 21.52 -15.86
C ARG A 161 14.79 20.00 -15.93
N ARG A 162 15.83 19.44 -15.30
CA ARG A 162 16.18 18.01 -15.35
C ARG A 162 15.85 17.28 -14.05
N VAL A 163 15.21 17.94 -13.09
CA VAL A 163 14.74 17.32 -11.85
C VAL A 163 13.58 16.37 -12.17
N VAL A 164 13.90 15.08 -12.28
CA VAL A 164 12.90 14.01 -12.51
C VAL A 164 12.08 13.66 -11.27
N TRP A 165 12.56 14.06 -10.08
CA TRP A 165 11.87 13.78 -8.82
C TRP A 165 10.66 14.69 -8.66
N ARG A 166 9.48 14.06 -8.69
CA ARG A 166 8.16 14.70 -8.59
C ARG A 166 7.63 14.57 -7.16
N ARG A 167 6.61 15.37 -6.81
CA ARG A 167 5.87 15.20 -5.55
C ARG A 167 4.87 14.05 -5.67
N VAL A 168 4.29 13.63 -4.55
CA VAL A 168 3.23 12.62 -4.52
C VAL A 168 2.06 13.01 -3.61
N VAL A 169 0.87 12.55 -3.97
CA VAL A 169 -0.35 12.67 -3.16
C VAL A 169 -1.24 11.45 -3.42
N ASP A 170 -1.79 10.82 -2.38
CA ASP A 170 -2.67 9.66 -2.53
C ASP A 170 -4.12 10.04 -2.85
N MET A 171 -4.28 10.89 -3.85
CA MET A 171 -5.58 11.37 -4.33
C MET A 171 -5.64 11.29 -5.85
N ASN A 172 -6.85 11.12 -6.38
CA ASN A 172 -7.11 11.15 -7.81
C ASN A 172 -7.22 12.60 -8.33
N ASP A 173 -6.14 13.36 -8.16
CA ASP A 173 -6.08 14.75 -8.60
C ASP A 173 -5.35 14.87 -9.96
N ARG A 174 -6.11 15.21 -11.01
CA ARG A 174 -5.55 15.41 -12.35
C ARG A 174 -4.90 16.78 -12.54
N ALA A 175 -5.27 17.79 -11.75
CA ALA A 175 -4.76 19.15 -11.89
C ALA A 175 -3.28 19.22 -11.51
N LEU A 176 -2.84 18.35 -10.60
CA LEU A 176 -1.44 18.30 -10.16
C LEU A 176 -0.50 17.57 -11.13
N ARG A 177 -0.96 17.08 -12.30
CA ARG A 177 -0.11 16.32 -13.23
C ARG A 177 1.03 17.14 -13.82
N GLN A 178 0.83 18.43 -14.03
CA GLN A 178 1.84 19.36 -14.53
C GLN A 178 1.58 20.71 -13.88
N ILE A 179 2.55 21.19 -13.11
CA ILE A 179 2.45 22.44 -12.36
C ILE A 179 3.76 23.20 -12.47
N THR A 180 3.71 24.52 -12.32
CA THR A 180 4.89 25.35 -12.08
C THR A 180 4.95 25.65 -10.58
N ALA A 181 6.03 25.23 -9.93
CA ALA A 181 6.26 25.45 -8.50
C ALA A 181 7.18 26.64 -8.26
N SER A 182 7.24 27.10 -7.00
CA SER A 182 8.18 28.13 -6.52
C SER A 182 8.02 29.50 -7.21
N LEU A 183 6.76 29.93 -7.36
CA LEU A 183 6.40 31.27 -7.87
C LEU A 183 6.27 32.28 -6.71
N GLY A 184 6.26 33.57 -7.04
CA GLY A 184 6.02 34.65 -6.07
C GLY A 184 7.27 35.42 -5.62
N GLY A 185 8.36 35.38 -6.39
CA GLY A 185 9.55 36.20 -6.18
C GLY A 185 10.66 35.51 -5.39
N VAL A 186 11.70 36.28 -5.07
CA VAL A 186 12.99 35.77 -4.55
C VAL A 186 12.84 34.97 -3.25
N SER A 187 11.87 35.30 -2.39
CA SER A 187 11.65 34.59 -1.12
C SER A 187 11.08 33.17 -1.30
N ASN A 188 10.49 32.86 -2.46
CA ASN A 188 9.68 31.64 -2.66
C ASN A 188 10.39 30.56 -3.49
N GLY A 189 11.69 30.74 -3.73
CA GLY A 189 12.49 29.82 -4.54
C GLY A 189 12.57 30.20 -6.01
N PHE A 190 13.03 29.25 -6.82
CA PHE A 190 13.26 29.42 -8.24
C PHE A 190 12.19 28.67 -9.04
N PRO A 191 11.47 29.33 -9.96
CA PRO A 191 10.41 28.70 -10.73
C PRO A 191 10.87 27.47 -11.50
N ARG A 192 10.10 26.38 -11.42
CA ARG A 192 10.35 25.17 -12.24
C ARG A 192 9.07 24.41 -12.56
N GLU A 193 9.09 23.72 -13.69
CA GLU A 193 8.06 22.75 -14.04
C GLU A 193 8.23 21.46 -13.24
N THR A 194 7.11 20.94 -12.72
CA THR A 194 7.06 19.70 -11.95
C THR A 194 5.65 19.12 -12.00
N GLY A 195 5.36 18.15 -11.12
CA GLY A 195 4.00 17.67 -10.90
C GLY A 195 3.93 16.70 -9.73
N SER A 196 2.74 16.22 -9.46
CA SER A 196 2.44 15.17 -8.49
C SER A 196 2.08 13.86 -9.19
N THR A 197 2.32 12.74 -8.53
CA THR A 197 1.85 11.41 -8.94
C THR A 197 1.27 10.67 -7.75
N SER A 198 0.45 9.64 -7.97
CA SER A 198 0.01 8.79 -6.86
C SER A 198 1.20 8.06 -6.23
N PRO A 199 1.28 7.88 -4.91
CA PRO A 199 2.42 7.29 -4.22
C PRO A 199 2.62 5.80 -4.54
N TRP A 200 1.60 5.10 -5.06
CA TRP A 200 1.74 3.74 -5.60
C TRP A 200 2.33 3.71 -7.03
N ARG A 201 2.28 4.83 -7.76
CA ARG A 201 2.72 4.95 -9.17
C ARG A 201 4.15 5.43 -9.44
N PRO A 202 5.03 5.80 -8.50
CA PRO A 202 6.30 6.40 -8.88
C PRO A 202 7.11 5.41 -9.71
N LYS A 203 7.37 5.79 -10.97
CA LYS A 203 8.17 5.00 -11.92
C LYS A 203 9.57 4.71 -11.37
N SER A 204 10.08 5.54 -10.44
CA SER A 204 11.34 5.33 -9.73
C SER A 204 11.36 4.05 -8.88
N TRP A 205 10.23 3.64 -8.31
CA TRP A 205 10.16 2.43 -7.47
C TRP A 205 10.14 1.14 -8.30
N ARG A 206 9.66 1.19 -9.55
CA ARG A 206 9.74 0.03 -10.47
C ARG A 206 11.17 -0.38 -10.77
N SER A 207 12.11 0.55 -10.72
CA SER A 207 13.55 0.28 -10.87
C SER A 207 14.22 -0.29 -9.61
N CYS A 208 13.70 0.00 -8.41
CA CYS A 208 14.22 -0.58 -7.16
C CYS A 208 13.70 -2.00 -6.93
N ALA A 209 12.41 -2.24 -7.21
CA ALA A 209 11.80 -3.56 -7.03
C ALA A 209 12.38 -4.62 -7.98
N SER A 210 12.92 -4.23 -9.14
CA SER A 210 13.55 -5.16 -10.10
C SER A 210 15.01 -5.53 -9.78
N ARG A 211 15.59 -5.02 -8.68
CA ARG A 211 16.96 -5.35 -8.26
C ARG A 211 17.03 -6.08 -6.90
N ALA A 212 15.88 -6.39 -6.32
CA ALA A 212 15.77 -7.06 -5.01
C ALA A 212 15.26 -8.51 -5.10
N THR A 213 15.38 -9.13 -6.27
CA THR A 213 15.18 -10.56 -6.52
C THR A 213 16.42 -11.14 -7.15
#